data_AF-A0A495EUJ0-F1
#
_entry.id   AF-A0A495EUJ0-F1
#
_cell.length_a   1.000
_cell.length_b   1.000
_cell.length_c   1.000
_cell.angle_alpha   90.00
_cell.angle_beta   90.00
_cell.angle_gamma   90.00
#
_symmetry.space_group_name_H-M   'P 1'
#
loop_
_entity.id
_entity.type
_entity.pdbx_description
1 polymer ?
#
loop_
_entity_poly.entity_id
_entity_poly.type
_entity_poly.pdbx_seq_one_letter_code
_entity_poly.pdbx_strand_id
1 'polypeptide(L)'
;ITHPHAFSETKHVFGARWHVIVPDSAFKRYFYYRNRGYMIRRHFRVKSFVADVGGYLGYFLRRGDFRGLADWFRAFSTGLRGKGFGPLEDQTF
;
A
#
# COMPACT_ATOMS: atom_id res chain seq x y z
N ILE A 1 -27.43 9.47 -6.46
CA ILE A 1 -26.33 8.47 -6.62
C ILE A 1 -25.26 8.80 -5.59
N THR A 2 -25.38 8.22 -4.40
CA THR A 2 -24.40 8.41 -3.31
C THR A 2 -23.13 7.68 -3.72
N HIS A 3 -22.05 8.40 -3.99
CA HIS A 3 -20.74 7.78 -4.14
C HIS A 3 -20.40 7.08 -2.82
N PRO A 4 -20.09 5.78 -2.80
CA PRO A 4 -19.61 5.13 -1.59
C PRO A 4 -18.27 5.79 -1.22
N HIS A 5 -18.31 6.65 -0.20
CA HIS A 5 -17.14 7.37 0.30
C HIS A 5 -16.14 6.34 0.82
N ALA A 6 -15.13 6.02 0.01
CA ALA A 6 -13.97 5.20 0.38
C ALA A 6 -13.03 5.95 1.35
N PHE A 7 -13.58 6.61 2.38
CA PHE A 7 -12.86 7.50 3.28
C PHE A 7 -12.58 6.90 4.67
N SER A 8 -13.17 5.75 5.01
CA SER A 8 -12.97 5.06 6.29
C SER A 8 -11.63 4.33 6.41
N GLU A 9 -10.89 4.16 5.30
CA GLU A 9 -9.66 3.34 5.24
C GLU A 9 -8.36 4.17 5.38
N THR A 10 -8.47 5.49 5.59
CA THR A 10 -7.31 6.38 5.81
C THR A 10 -6.83 6.29 7.25
N LYS A 11 -5.55 5.97 7.43
CA LYS A 11 -4.89 5.86 8.72
C LYS A 11 -3.84 6.97 8.86
N HIS A 12 -3.97 7.76 9.91
CA HIS A 12 -3.07 8.85 10.21
C HIS A 12 -1.79 8.31 10.86
N VAL A 13 -0.62 8.69 10.35
CA VAL A 13 0.67 8.20 10.87
C VAL A 13 1.46 9.31 11.56
N PHE A 14 1.66 10.44 10.88
CA PHE A 14 2.31 11.62 11.44
C PHE A 14 1.46 12.85 11.17
N GLY A 15 1.23 13.64 12.23
CA GLY A 15 0.25 14.73 12.30
C GLY A 15 -0.07 15.42 10.98
N ALA A 16 -1.36 15.45 10.64
CA ALA A 16 -2.04 16.16 9.54
C ALA A 16 -1.50 16.03 8.09
N ARG A 17 -0.23 15.68 7.83
CA ARG A 17 0.38 15.65 6.48
C ARG A 17 0.75 14.25 5.99
N TRP A 18 0.85 13.27 6.89
CA TRP A 18 1.26 11.89 6.52
C TRP A 18 0.15 10.90 6.83
N HIS A 19 -0.54 10.50 5.76
CA HIS A 19 -1.68 9.58 5.80
C HIS A 19 -1.36 8.38 4.92
N VAL A 20 -1.54 7.19 5.47
CA VAL A 20 -1.46 5.94 4.70
C VAL A 20 -2.85 5.36 4.58
N ILE A 21 -3.15 4.72 3.45
CA ILE A 21 -4.42 4.03 3.27
C ILE A 21 -4.16 2.56 3.51
N VAL A 22 -4.81 2.00 4.51
CA VAL A 22 -4.74 0.58 4.83
C VAL A 22 -6.13 0.02 4.68
N PRO A 23 -6.43 -0.64 3.55
CA PRO A 23 -7.73 -1.23 3.34
C PRO A 23 -8.05 -2.28 4.40
N ASP A 24 -9.31 -2.38 4.79
CA ASP A 24 -9.78 -3.33 5.81
C ASP A 24 -9.74 -4.77 5.28
N SER A 25 -10.04 -4.97 3.99
CA SER A 25 -9.97 -6.28 3.34
C SER A 25 -8.54 -6.62 2.88
N ALA A 26 -8.07 -7.84 3.20
CA ALA A 26 -6.76 -8.36 2.80
C ALA A 26 -6.56 -8.34 1.27
N PHE A 27 -7.60 -8.67 0.49
CA PHE A 27 -7.57 -8.59 -0.97
C PHE A 27 -7.28 -7.16 -1.43
N LYS A 28 -8.09 -6.19 -1.01
CA LYS A 28 -7.90 -4.78 -1.37
C LYS A 28 -6.53 -4.25 -0.96
N ARG A 29 -6.05 -4.67 0.21
CA ARG A 29 -4.75 -4.29 0.76
C ARG A 29 -3.60 -4.71 -0.15
N TYR A 30 -3.60 -5.98 -0.58
CA TYR A 30 -2.59 -6.51 -1.49
C TYR A 30 -2.53 -5.71 -2.80
N PHE A 31 -3.67 -5.54 -3.47
CA PHE A 31 -3.74 -4.79 -4.73
C PHE A 31 -3.35 -3.32 -4.57
N TYR A 32 -3.77 -2.68 -3.48
CA TYR A 32 -3.43 -1.29 -3.20
C TYR A 32 -1.92 -1.10 -3.08
N TYR A 33 -1.25 -1.91 -2.27
CA TYR A 33 0.20 -1.83 -2.06
C TYR A 33 1.00 -2.16 -3.33
N ARG A 34 0.59 -3.21 -4.05
CA ARG A 34 1.22 -3.56 -5.33
C ARG A 34 1.08 -2.43 -6.35
N ASN A 35 -0.11 -1.85 -6.48
CA ASN A 35 -0.36 -0.78 -7.44
C ASN A 35 0.48 0.47 -7.12
N ARG A 36 0.67 0.81 -5.84
CA ARG A 36 1.57 1.90 -5.43
C ARG A 36 3.01 1.66 -5.86
N GLY A 37 3.53 0.45 -5.63
CA GLY A 37 4.88 0.06 -6.06
C GLY A 37 5.05 0.15 -7.58
N TYR A 38 4.04 -0.30 -8.33
CA TYR A 38 4.07 -0.21 -9.80
C TYR A 38 4.01 1.22 -10.32
N MET A 39 3.17 2.09 -9.74
CA MET A 39 3.11 3.50 -10.12
C MET A 39 4.46 4.20 -9.90
N ILE A 40 5.14 3.89 -8.80
CA ILE A 40 6.49 4.40 -8.53
C ILE A 40 7.46 3.92 -9.60
N ARG A 41 7.43 2.63 -9.95
CA ARG A 41 8.30 2.04 -10.98
C ARG A 41 8.04 2.61 -12.37
N ARG A 42 6.78 2.84 -12.72
CA ARG A 42 6.35 3.34 -14.04
C ARG A 42 6.67 4.81 -14.23
N HIS A 43 6.48 5.63 -13.19
CA HIS A 43 6.65 7.08 -13.26
C HIS A 43 7.91 7.59 -12.55
N PHE A 44 8.80 6.70 -12.11
CA PHE A 44 10.03 7.02 -11.36
C PHE A 44 9.82 8.04 -10.22
N ARG A 45 8.70 7.89 -9.48
CA ARG A 45 8.32 8.85 -8.42
C ARG A 45 9.05 8.58 -7.11
N VAL A 46 10.32 8.97 -7.03
CA VAL A 46 11.17 8.79 -5.82
C VAL A 46 10.57 9.48 -4.60
N LYS A 47 10.00 10.69 -4.74
CA LYS A 47 9.34 11.40 -3.63
C LYS A 47 8.15 10.61 -3.07
N SER A 48 7.34 10.00 -3.94
CA SER A 48 6.21 9.16 -3.52
C SER A 48 6.69 7.87 -2.86
N PHE A 49 7.78 7.28 -3.35
CA PHE A 49 8.41 6.11 -2.73
C PHE A 49 8.88 6.40 -1.31
N VAL A 50 9.67 7.46 -1.11
CA VAL A 50 10.13 7.86 0.23
C VAL A 50 8.93 8.13 1.12
N ALA A 51 7.87 8.73 0.57
CA ALA A 51 6.68 9.03 1.31
C ALA A 51 5.91 7.78 1.77
N ASP A 52 5.66 6.84 0.86
CA ASP A 52 5.02 5.56 1.19
C ASP A 52 5.87 4.78 2.19
N VAL A 53 7.16 4.63 1.94
CA VAL A 53 8.07 3.88 2.83
C VAL A 53 8.09 4.47 4.23
N GLY A 54 8.28 5.79 4.37
CA GLY A 54 8.27 6.45 5.67
C GLY A 54 6.91 6.36 6.38
N GLY A 55 5.81 6.52 5.64
CA GLY A 55 4.45 6.43 6.19
C GLY A 55 4.11 5.04 6.68
N TYR A 56 4.32 4.01 5.86
CA TYR A 56 3.99 2.62 6.26
C TYR A 56 4.93 2.10 7.34
N LEU A 57 6.24 2.38 7.27
CA LEU A 57 7.17 2.03 8.34
C LEU A 57 6.75 2.68 9.66
N GLY A 58 6.51 4.00 9.66
CA GLY A 58 6.05 4.69 10.86
C GLY A 58 4.75 4.11 11.42
N TYR A 59 3.79 3.77 10.55
CA TYR A 59 2.50 3.21 10.95
C TYR A 59 2.64 1.83 11.61
N PHE A 60 3.34 0.91 10.95
CA PHE A 60 3.49 -0.46 11.44
C PHE A 60 4.41 -0.52 12.66
N LEU A 61 5.51 0.23 12.67
CA LEU A 61 6.41 0.31 13.81
C LEU A 61 5.73 0.91 15.05
N ARG A 62 4.90 1.96 14.87
CA ARG A 62 4.16 2.58 15.98
C ARG A 62 3.14 1.63 16.62
N ARG A 63 2.60 0.69 15.84
CA ARG A 63 1.64 -0.34 16.29
C ARG A 63 2.28 -1.69 16.64
N GLY A 64 3.57 -1.88 16.38
CA GLY A 64 4.27 -3.16 16.57
C GLY A 64 3.81 -4.28 15.63
N ASP A 65 3.16 -3.96 14.50
CA ASP A 65 2.63 -4.96 13.58
C ASP A 65 3.64 -5.28 12.46
N PHE A 66 4.58 -6.16 12.79
CA PHE A 66 5.63 -6.62 11.88
C PHE A 66 5.10 -7.53 10.75
N ARG A 67 4.00 -8.26 10.99
CA ARG A 67 3.36 -9.10 9.96
C ARG A 67 2.73 -8.25 8.88
N GLY A 68 2.00 -7.21 9.25
CA GLY A 68 1.42 -6.25 8.32
C GLY A 68 2.49 -5.51 7.52
N LEU A 69 3.63 -5.20 8.14
CA LEU A 69 4.76 -4.59 7.44
C LEU A 69 5.36 -5.53 6.39
N ALA A 70 5.54 -6.82 6.71
CA ALA A 70 6.06 -7.80 5.77
C ALA A 70 5.11 -8.02 4.59
N ASP A 71 3.81 -8.09 4.84
CA ASP A 71 2.78 -8.21 3.81
C ASP A 71 2.79 -7.00 2.87
N TRP A 72 2.82 -5.79 3.45
CA TRP A 72 2.97 -4.55 2.70
C TRP A 72 4.23 -4.55 1.83
N PHE A 73 5.38 -4.88 2.41
CA PHE A 73 6.65 -4.87 1.70
C PHE A 73 6.67 -5.90 0.56
N ARG A 74 6.10 -7.08 0.77
CA ARG A 74 5.98 -8.13 -0.26
C ARG A 74 5.11 -7.67 -1.43
N ALA A 75 3.93 -7.12 -1.15
CA ALA A 75 3.02 -6.62 -2.19
C ALA A 75 3.64 -5.42 -2.94
N PHE A 76 4.21 -4.47 -2.21
CA PHE A 76 4.84 -3.27 -2.75
C PHE A 76 6.06 -3.60 -3.63
N SER A 77 6.94 -4.50 -3.16
CA SER A 77 8.10 -4.98 -3.94
C SER A 77 7.69 -5.77 -5.18
N THR A 78 6.60 -6.54 -5.11
CA THR A 78 6.02 -7.23 -6.27
C THR A 78 5.59 -6.22 -7.34
N GLY A 79 4.93 -5.13 -6.92
CA GLY A 79 4.58 -4.01 -7.80
C GLY A 79 5.78 -3.28 -8.40
N LEU A 80 6.80 -3.01 -7.59
CA LEU A 80 8.05 -2.38 -8.04
C LEU A 80 8.81 -3.23 -9.07
N ARG A 81 8.73 -4.56 -8.95
CA ARG A 81 9.29 -5.52 -9.91
C ARG A 81 8.44 -5.66 -11.18
N GLY A 82 7.28 -5.03 -11.25
CA GLY A 82 6.34 -5.15 -12.37
C GLY A 82 5.67 -6.52 -12.45
N LYS A 83 5.68 -7.30 -11.36
CA LYS A 83 5.06 -8.64 -11.29
C LYS A 83 3.66 -8.55 -10.70
N GLY A 84 2.84 -9.59 -10.91
CA GLY A 84 1.48 -9.68 -10.34
C GLY A 84 0.40 -8.92 -11.12
N PHE A 85 0.66 -8.50 -12.36
CA PHE A 85 -0.35 -7.88 -13.25
C PHE A 85 -0.98 -8.89 -14.24
N GLY A 86 -0.79 -10.19 -14.03
CA GLY A 86 -1.41 -11.26 -14.82
C GLY A 86 -2.91 -11.42 -14.54
N PRO A 87 -3.57 -12.41 -15.17
CA PRO A 87 -4.97 -12.76 -14.86
C PRO A 87 -5.18 -12.95 -13.35
N LEU A 88 -6.38 -12.62 -12.85
CA LEU A 88 -6.69 -12.79 -11.42
C LEU A 88 -6.58 -14.26 -10.98
N GLU A 89 -6.79 -15.20 -11.90
CA GLU A 89 -6.67 -16.66 -11.69
C GLU A 89 -5.23 -17.12 -11.40
N ASP A 90 -4.21 -16.40 -11.89
CA ASP A 90 -2.79 -16.72 -11.68
C ASP A 90 -2.19 -16.08 -10.42
N GLN A 91 -2.98 -15.30 -9.68
CA GLN A 91 -2.50 -14.55 -8.52
C GLN A 91 -2.86 -15.30 -7.24
N THR A 92 -1.91 -16.04 -6.67
CA THR A 92 -2.07 -16.66 -5.35
C THR A 92 -2.00 -15.57 -4.26
N PHE A 93 -3.10 -15.38 -3.53
CA PHE A 93 -3.23 -14.44 -2.39
C PHE A 93 -3.01 -15.15 -1.06
#